data_AF-A0A2T5NDJ0-F1
#
_entry.id   AF-A0A2T5NDJ0-F1
#
_cell.length_a   1.000
_cell.length_b   1.000
_cell.length_c   1.000
_cell.angle_alpha   90.00
_cell.angle_beta   90.00
_cell.angle_gamma   90.00
#
_symmetry.space_group_name_H-M   'P 1'
#
loop_
_entity.id
_entity.type
_entity.pdbx_description
1 polymer ?
#
loop_
_entity_poly.entity_id
_entity_poly.type
_entity_poly.pdbx_seq_one_letter_code
_entity_poly.pdbx_strand_id
1 'polypeptide(L)'
;MSRTLYPFYCSDISALARSLKQQWAQESAPPSHVHILNMLARSAGFQNFQHWRAECERPAPPAGLSAATTRLLRHYDAEGRLTRWPKKFSEQRVCLWVLWASLPGGEQWSEPEANALIRAEEAFGDHVLLRRELVEQGLLGRTPDCRRYWHVAQALPAEAEALAAEVGRRRAGR
;
A
#
# COMPACT_ATOMS: atom_id res chain seq x y z
N MET A 1 -6.53 -24.62 15.55
CA MET A 1 -7.28 -23.36 15.48
C MET A 1 -6.39 -22.27 16.07
N SER A 2 -5.82 -21.40 15.26
CA SER A 2 -4.97 -20.28 15.72
C SER A 2 -5.82 -19.26 16.50
N ARG A 3 -5.40 -18.91 17.72
CA ARG A 3 -6.07 -17.90 18.55
C ARG A 3 -5.68 -16.52 18.04
N THR A 4 -6.63 -15.78 17.46
CA THR A 4 -6.41 -14.37 17.07
C THR A 4 -6.29 -13.50 18.32
N LEU A 5 -5.19 -12.76 18.44
CA LEU A 5 -4.95 -11.82 19.53
C LEU A 5 -5.34 -10.41 19.07
N TYR A 6 -6.31 -9.81 19.75
CA TYR A 6 -6.72 -8.42 19.50
C TYR A 6 -6.11 -7.52 20.58
N PRO A 7 -5.30 -6.52 20.21
CA PRO A 7 -4.79 -5.56 21.18
C PRO A 7 -5.92 -4.65 21.68
N PHE A 8 -5.98 -4.43 22.99
CA PHE A 8 -6.96 -3.54 23.62
C PHE A 8 -6.28 -2.24 24.03
N TYR A 9 -6.77 -1.12 23.50
CA TYR A 9 -6.27 0.23 23.80
C TYR A 9 -7.33 1.07 24.47
N CYS A 10 -6.93 1.84 25.48
CA CYS A 10 -7.79 2.81 26.15
C CYS A 10 -7.02 4.13 26.31
N SER A 11 -7.63 5.24 25.90
CA SER A 11 -7.02 6.57 25.97
C SER A 11 -6.97 7.15 27.38
N ASP A 12 -7.88 6.74 28.27
CA ASP A 12 -7.93 7.15 29.68
C ASP A 12 -8.10 5.94 30.60
N ILE A 13 -6.98 5.50 31.19
CA ILE A 13 -6.96 4.36 32.12
C ILE A 13 -7.73 4.64 33.43
N SER A 14 -7.80 5.91 33.85
CA SER A 14 -8.49 6.30 35.09
C SER A 14 -10.01 6.29 34.92
N ALA A 15 -10.52 6.69 33.74
CA ALA A 15 -11.93 6.53 33.40
C ALA A 15 -12.33 5.06 33.28
N LEU A 16 -11.48 4.24 32.65
CA LEU A 16 -11.72 2.80 32.53
C LEU A 16 -11.83 2.11 33.90
N ALA A 17 -10.88 2.39 34.81
CA ALA A 17 -10.89 1.80 36.15
C ALA A 17 -12.14 2.21 36.95
N ARG A 18 -12.57 3.48 36.87
CA ARG A 18 -13.80 3.96 37.53
C ARG A 18 -15.05 3.26 36.99
N SER A 19 -15.17 3.13 35.67
CA SER A 19 -16.28 2.44 35.02
C SER A 19 -16.33 0.96 35.42
N LEU A 20 -15.18 0.27 35.41
CA LEU A 20 -15.10 -1.13 35.85
C LEU A 20 -15.53 -1.29 37.30
N LYS A 21 -15.04 -0.43 38.21
CA LYS A 21 -15.42 -0.45 39.63
C LYS A 21 -16.94 -0.28 39.81
N GLN A 22 -17.54 0.66 39.08
CA GLN A 22 -18.98 0.90 39.16
C GLN A 22 -19.79 -0.30 38.65
N GLN A 23 -19.42 -0.86 37.51
CA GLN A 23 -20.08 -2.04 36.94
C GLN A 23 -19.92 -3.26 37.88
N TRP A 24 -18.74 -3.45 38.47
CA TRP A 24 -18.49 -4.58 39.39
C TRP A 24 -19.33 -4.48 40.65
N ALA A 25 -19.55 -3.26 41.17
CA ALA A 25 -20.37 -3.05 42.35
C ALA A 25 -21.87 -3.35 42.14
N GLN A 26 -22.32 -3.41 40.88
CA GLN A 26 -23.70 -3.72 40.53
C GLN A 26 -23.94 -5.23 40.35
N GLU A 27 -22.88 -6.03 40.31
CA GLU A 27 -22.99 -7.49 40.16
C GLU A 27 -23.28 -8.16 41.50
N SER A 28 -24.31 -9.01 41.52
CA SER A 28 -24.69 -9.79 42.71
C SER A 28 -23.83 -11.03 42.92
N ALA A 29 -23.04 -11.42 41.92
CA ALA A 29 -22.16 -12.58 41.93
C ALA A 29 -20.86 -12.29 41.15
N PRO A 30 -19.79 -13.07 41.35
CA PRO A 30 -18.56 -12.91 40.59
C PRO A 30 -18.81 -13.05 39.07
N PRO A 31 -18.40 -12.06 38.26
CA PRO A 31 -18.69 -12.05 36.83
C PRO A 31 -17.90 -13.14 36.09
N SER A 32 -18.54 -13.77 35.11
CA SER A 32 -17.88 -14.73 34.22
C SER A 32 -16.87 -14.06 33.29
N HIS A 33 -16.02 -14.85 32.62
CA HIS A 33 -15.02 -14.32 31.68
C HIS A 33 -15.63 -13.45 30.57
N VAL A 34 -16.71 -13.92 29.93
CA VAL A 34 -17.41 -13.17 28.87
C VAL A 34 -18.01 -11.88 29.43
N HIS A 35 -18.47 -11.90 30.67
CA HIS A 35 -19.00 -10.71 31.32
C HIS A 35 -17.92 -9.67 31.60
N ILE A 36 -16.74 -10.10 32.06
CA ILE A 36 -15.56 -9.24 32.21
C ILE A 36 -15.17 -8.61 30.87
N LEU A 37 -15.20 -9.37 29.77
CA LEU A 37 -14.93 -8.84 28.43
C LEU A 37 -15.96 -7.78 28.01
N ASN A 38 -17.24 -7.98 28.32
CA ASN A 38 -18.27 -6.98 28.07
C ASN A 38 -18.08 -5.72 28.92
N MET A 39 -17.68 -5.85 30.19
CA MET A 39 -17.39 -4.71 31.06
C MET A 39 -16.21 -3.90 30.54
N LEU A 40 -15.14 -4.56 30.08
CA LEU A 40 -13.98 -3.92 29.45
C LEU A 40 -14.37 -3.16 28.18
N ALA A 41 -15.15 -3.79 27.30
CA ALA A 41 -15.64 -3.16 26.08
C ALA A 41 -16.48 -1.91 26.37
N ARG A 42 -17.40 -1.98 27.35
CA ARG A 42 -18.20 -0.83 27.79
C ARG A 42 -17.38 0.30 28.37
N SER A 43 -16.36 -0.03 29.16
CA SER A 43 -15.43 0.97 29.71
C SER A 43 -14.61 1.68 28.64
N ALA A 44 -14.44 1.07 27.46
CA ALA A 44 -13.80 1.69 26.29
C ALA A 44 -14.79 2.34 25.31
N GLY A 45 -16.09 2.43 25.64
CA GLY A 45 -17.10 3.10 24.82
C GLY A 45 -17.85 2.20 23.82
N PHE A 46 -17.64 0.88 23.87
CA PHE A 46 -18.34 -0.08 23.01
C PHE A 46 -19.55 -0.69 23.73
N GLN A 47 -20.58 -1.13 23.00
CA GLN A 47 -21.78 -1.68 23.65
C GLN A 47 -21.53 -3.02 24.35
N ASN A 48 -20.70 -3.88 23.75
CA ASN A 48 -20.32 -5.20 24.27
C ASN A 48 -19.03 -5.70 23.58
N PHE A 49 -18.53 -6.86 23.99
CA PHE A 49 -17.31 -7.45 23.44
C PHE A 49 -17.40 -7.77 21.94
N GLN A 50 -18.57 -8.19 21.44
CA GLN A 50 -18.75 -8.47 20.01
C GLN A 50 -18.69 -7.19 19.18
N HIS A 51 -19.24 -6.09 19.68
CA HIS A 51 -19.14 -4.77 19.02
C HIS A 51 -17.69 -4.27 18.98
N TRP A 52 -16.95 -4.38 20.09
CA TRP A 52 -15.52 -4.05 20.13
C TRP A 52 -14.70 -4.91 19.17
N ARG A 53 -14.97 -6.22 19.16
CA ARG A 53 -14.30 -7.16 18.26
C ARG A 53 -14.61 -6.85 16.80
N ALA A 54 -15.86 -6.58 16.46
CA ALA A 54 -16.28 -6.22 15.10
C ALA A 54 -15.59 -4.93 14.64
N GLU A 55 -15.35 -3.96 15.53
CA GLU A 55 -14.58 -2.76 15.17
C GLU A 55 -13.09 -3.06 14.97
N CYS A 56 -12.51 -3.99 15.74
CA CYS A 56 -11.13 -4.44 15.52
C CYS A 56 -10.97 -5.26 14.23
N GLU A 57 -12.01 -6.01 13.85
CA GLU A 57 -12.09 -6.77 12.60
C GLU A 57 -12.59 -5.91 11.43
N ARG A 58 -12.97 -4.65 11.70
CA ARG A 58 -13.42 -3.75 10.65
C ARG A 58 -12.27 -3.54 9.69
N PRO A 59 -12.44 -3.91 8.40
CA PRO A 59 -11.42 -3.61 7.43
C PRO A 59 -11.21 -2.09 7.45
N ALA A 60 -9.95 -1.66 7.57
CA ALA A 60 -9.62 -0.25 7.47
C ALA A 60 -10.35 0.32 6.23
N PRO A 61 -11.02 1.48 6.33
CA PRO A 61 -11.63 2.08 5.16
C PRO A 61 -10.55 2.15 4.07
N PRO A 62 -10.87 1.83 2.79
CA PRO A 62 -9.90 2.01 1.73
C PRO A 62 -9.44 3.46 1.82
N ALA A 63 -8.20 3.67 2.24
CA ALA A 63 -7.68 5.02 2.40
C ALA A 63 -7.86 5.68 1.03
N GLY A 64 -8.64 6.76 0.98
CA GLY A 64 -8.73 7.57 -0.23
C GLY A 64 -7.31 7.92 -0.69
N LEU A 65 -7.13 8.06 -2.01
CA LEU A 65 -5.81 8.37 -2.58
C LEU A 65 -5.20 9.56 -1.84
N SER A 66 -3.98 9.40 -1.32
CA SER A 66 -3.28 10.50 -0.67
C SER A 66 -3.12 11.68 -1.66
N ALA A 67 -3.00 12.90 -1.15
CA ALA A 67 -2.78 14.08 -2.01
C ALA A 67 -1.54 13.92 -2.91
N ALA A 68 -0.50 13.25 -2.40
CA ALA A 68 0.70 12.91 -3.17
C ALA A 68 0.39 11.94 -4.32
N THR A 69 -0.34 10.85 -4.05
CA THR A 69 -0.74 9.87 -5.08
C THR A 69 -1.62 10.53 -6.14
N THR A 70 -2.60 11.34 -5.70
CA THR A 70 -3.50 12.10 -6.59
C THR A 70 -2.73 13.04 -7.53
N ARG A 71 -1.67 13.68 -7.03
CA ARG A 71 -0.79 14.54 -7.84
C ARG A 71 0.01 13.71 -8.86
N LEU A 72 0.59 12.59 -8.45
CA LEU A 72 1.37 11.71 -9.33
C LEU A 72 0.52 11.08 -10.44
N LEU A 73 -0.74 10.74 -10.15
CA LEU A 73 -1.69 10.21 -11.13
C LEU A 73 -1.97 11.14 -12.31
N ARG A 74 -1.69 12.45 -12.18
CA ARG A 74 -1.82 13.42 -13.28
C ARG A 74 -0.78 13.22 -14.37
N HIS A 75 0.24 12.39 -14.13
CA HIS A 75 1.23 12.02 -15.15
C HIS A 75 0.82 10.79 -15.96
N TYR A 76 -0.30 10.15 -15.64
CA TYR A 76 -0.77 8.92 -16.29
C TYR A 76 -2.09 9.16 -17.03
N ASP A 77 -2.26 8.50 -18.18
CA ASP A 77 -3.53 8.49 -18.93
C ASP A 77 -4.54 7.50 -18.32
N ALA A 78 -5.70 7.36 -18.96
CA ALA A 78 -6.75 6.46 -18.53
C ALA A 78 -6.34 4.98 -18.67
N GLU A 79 -5.39 4.68 -19.56
CA GLU A 79 -4.82 3.35 -19.79
C GLU A 79 -3.66 3.03 -18.83
N GLY A 80 -3.25 3.97 -17.98
CA GLY A 80 -2.18 3.78 -17.01
C GLY A 80 -0.76 3.87 -17.60
N ARG A 81 -0.59 4.55 -18.74
CA ARG A 81 0.70 4.88 -19.35
C ARG A 81 1.16 6.26 -18.92
N LEU A 82 2.47 6.43 -18.77
CA LEU A 82 3.07 7.71 -18.41
C LEU A 82 2.98 8.68 -19.61
N THR A 83 2.24 9.78 -19.48
CA THR A 83 2.00 10.75 -20.57
C THR A 83 3.04 11.84 -20.67
N ARG A 84 3.83 12.04 -19.61
CA ARG A 84 4.92 13.01 -19.57
C ARG A 84 5.95 12.65 -18.52
N TRP A 85 7.19 13.01 -18.80
CA TRP A 85 8.25 12.91 -17.80
C TRP A 85 8.12 14.01 -16.72
N PRO A 86 8.02 13.67 -15.42
CA PRO A 86 7.96 14.68 -14.36
C PRO A 86 9.22 15.55 -14.31
N LYS A 87 9.08 16.83 -13.91
CA LYS A 87 10.24 17.73 -13.72
C LYS A 87 10.94 17.53 -12.38
N LYS A 88 10.21 17.07 -11.35
CA LYS A 88 10.74 16.91 -10.00
C LYS A 88 11.34 15.52 -9.82
N PHE A 89 12.60 15.44 -9.39
CA PHE A 89 13.31 14.17 -9.19
C PHE A 89 12.58 13.18 -8.27
N SER A 90 11.95 13.67 -7.19
CA SER A 90 11.16 12.81 -6.30
C SER A 90 9.97 12.16 -7.00
N GLU A 91 9.35 12.85 -7.96
CA GLU A 91 8.22 12.29 -8.74
C GLU A 91 8.71 11.33 -9.82
N GLN A 92 9.84 11.66 -10.47
CA GLN A 92 10.50 10.79 -11.44
C GLN A 92 10.82 9.43 -10.81
N ARG A 93 11.44 9.43 -9.63
CA ARG A 93 11.77 8.19 -8.90
C ARG A 93 10.54 7.32 -8.65
N VAL A 94 9.44 7.90 -8.16
CA VAL A 94 8.21 7.13 -7.91
C VAL A 94 7.60 6.61 -9.21
N CYS A 95 7.63 7.38 -10.29
CA CYS A 95 7.15 6.91 -11.60
C CYS A 95 8.02 5.79 -12.18
N LEU A 96 9.34 5.82 -11.97
CA LEU A 96 10.24 4.73 -12.37
C LEU A 96 9.95 3.45 -11.62
N TRP A 97 9.63 3.54 -10.32
CA TRP A 97 9.22 2.38 -9.54
C TRP A 97 7.93 1.74 -10.08
N VAL A 98 6.95 2.54 -10.46
CA VAL A 98 5.71 2.04 -11.07
C VAL A 98 5.97 1.41 -12.43
N LEU A 99 6.79 2.06 -13.27
CA LEU A 99 7.24 1.49 -14.54
C LEU A 99 7.97 0.16 -14.32
N TRP A 100 8.94 0.10 -13.42
CA TRP A 100 9.68 -1.12 -13.08
C TRP A 100 8.76 -2.24 -12.58
N ALA A 101 7.75 -1.93 -11.76
CA ALA A 101 6.79 -2.91 -11.24
C ALA A 101 5.88 -3.50 -12.33
N SER A 102 5.72 -2.81 -13.46
CA SER A 102 4.95 -3.31 -14.61
C SER A 102 5.74 -4.23 -15.55
N LEU A 103 7.08 -4.18 -15.49
CA LEU A 103 7.92 -5.02 -16.31
C LEU A 103 7.90 -6.47 -15.79
N PRO A 104 7.98 -7.48 -16.68
CA PRO A 104 8.03 -8.87 -16.26
C PRO A 104 9.26 -9.14 -15.38
N GLY A 105 9.10 -9.96 -14.34
CA GLY A 105 10.22 -10.38 -13.51
C GLY A 105 10.95 -11.58 -14.11
N GLY A 106 12.25 -11.72 -13.81
CA GLY A 106 12.99 -12.99 -13.98
C GLY A 106 13.52 -13.32 -15.38
N GLU A 107 13.33 -12.45 -16.38
CA GLU A 107 13.83 -12.67 -17.74
C GLU A 107 14.95 -11.68 -18.12
N GLN A 108 15.91 -12.16 -18.91
CA GLN A 108 16.83 -11.28 -19.64
C GLN A 108 16.16 -10.90 -20.96
N TRP A 109 16.17 -9.61 -21.28
CA TRP A 109 15.68 -9.09 -22.53
C TRP A 109 16.83 -8.61 -23.40
N SER A 110 16.68 -8.78 -24.71
CA SER A 110 17.45 -8.01 -25.67
C SER A 110 17.07 -6.52 -25.61
N GLU A 111 17.92 -5.64 -26.15
CA GLU A 111 17.60 -4.22 -26.24
C GLU A 111 16.26 -3.92 -26.95
N PRO A 112 15.92 -4.56 -28.11
CA PRO A 112 14.62 -4.35 -28.74
C PRO A 112 13.43 -4.77 -27.88
N GLU A 113 13.54 -5.89 -27.16
CA GLU A 113 12.49 -6.37 -26.25
C GLU A 113 12.31 -5.41 -25.06
N ALA A 114 13.40 -4.99 -24.42
CA ALA A 114 13.36 -3.99 -23.35
C ALA A 114 12.73 -2.66 -23.83
N ASN A 115 13.09 -2.22 -25.04
CA ASN A 115 12.49 -1.03 -25.65
C ASN A 115 10.99 -1.22 -25.88
N ALA A 116 10.55 -2.38 -26.36
CA ALA A 116 9.13 -2.66 -26.59
C ALA A 116 8.32 -2.66 -25.29
N LEU A 117 8.85 -3.28 -24.23
CA LEU A 117 8.24 -3.29 -22.90
C LEU A 117 8.10 -1.86 -22.35
N ILE A 118 9.17 -1.05 -22.40
CA ILE A 118 9.11 0.33 -21.89
C ILE A 118 8.18 1.21 -22.74
N ARG A 119 8.16 1.03 -24.07
CA ARG A 119 7.25 1.77 -24.96
C ARG A 119 5.77 1.48 -24.68
N ALA A 120 5.43 0.29 -24.22
CA ALA A 120 4.06 -0.06 -23.86
C ALA A 120 3.54 0.74 -22.65
N GLU A 121 4.47 1.23 -21.82
CA GLU A 121 4.20 1.85 -20.53
C GLU A 121 4.23 3.40 -20.57
N GLU A 122 4.51 3.97 -21.75
CA GLU A 122 4.67 5.41 -21.97
C GLU A 122 3.88 5.91 -23.19
N ALA A 123 3.56 7.20 -23.22
CA ALA A 123 2.83 7.85 -24.31
C ALA A 123 3.47 9.16 -24.82
N PHE A 124 4.69 9.50 -24.39
CA PHE A 124 5.41 10.72 -24.79
C PHE A 124 6.54 10.48 -25.81
N GLY A 125 6.83 9.23 -26.14
CA GLY A 125 7.72 8.81 -27.23
C GLY A 125 9.20 8.71 -26.87
N ASP A 126 9.58 8.83 -25.61
CA ASP A 126 10.99 8.79 -25.17
C ASP A 126 11.28 7.65 -24.18
N HIS A 127 11.05 6.43 -24.65
CA HIS A 127 11.50 5.20 -24.00
C HIS A 127 13.02 5.10 -23.75
N VAL A 128 13.86 5.84 -24.49
CA VAL A 128 15.33 5.81 -24.33
C VAL A 128 15.71 6.49 -23.02
N LEU A 129 15.10 7.65 -22.74
CA LEU A 129 15.21 8.32 -21.44
C LEU A 129 14.83 7.36 -20.31
N LEU A 130 13.65 6.74 -20.39
CA LEU A 130 13.18 5.82 -19.34
C LEU A 130 14.12 4.64 -19.15
N ARG A 131 14.61 4.02 -20.23
CA ARG A 131 15.58 2.92 -20.15
C ARG A 131 16.87 3.35 -19.45
N ARG A 132 17.39 4.54 -19.76
CA ARG A 132 18.58 5.10 -19.12
C ARG A 132 18.35 5.31 -17.63
N GLU A 133 17.27 5.97 -17.26
CA GLU A 133 16.95 6.29 -15.86
C GLU A 133 16.70 5.02 -15.02
N LEU A 134 16.03 4.00 -15.59
CA LEU A 134 15.84 2.71 -14.93
C LEU A 134 17.18 2.03 -14.60
N VAL A 135 18.17 2.12 -15.49
CA VAL A 135 19.50 1.58 -15.26
C VAL A 135 20.29 2.42 -14.27
N GLU A 136 20.27 3.75 -14.42
CA GLU A 136 20.98 4.67 -13.51
C GLU A 136 20.49 4.57 -12.07
N GLN A 137 19.20 4.26 -11.86
CA GLN A 137 18.63 4.03 -10.53
C GLN A 137 18.73 2.57 -10.06
N GLY A 138 19.41 1.70 -10.81
CA GLY A 138 19.65 0.30 -10.44
C GLY A 138 18.40 -0.59 -10.47
N LEU A 139 17.32 -0.14 -11.10
CA LEU A 139 16.07 -0.88 -11.25
C LEU A 139 16.17 -1.93 -12.37
N LEU A 140 16.94 -1.61 -13.41
CA LEU A 140 17.35 -2.54 -14.45
C LEU A 140 18.87 -2.71 -14.46
N GLY A 141 19.32 -3.93 -14.69
CA GLY A 141 20.70 -4.20 -15.05
C GLY A 141 20.89 -4.22 -16.56
N ARG A 142 22.11 -3.96 -17.03
CA ARG A 142 22.47 -4.08 -18.44
C ARG A 142 23.89 -4.59 -18.63
N THR A 143 24.15 -5.22 -19.77
CA THR A 143 25.53 -5.48 -20.21
C THR A 143 26.22 -4.18 -20.67
N PRO A 144 27.56 -4.09 -20.59
CA PRO A 144 28.30 -2.90 -21.04
C PRO A 144 28.10 -2.59 -22.53
N ASP A 145 27.91 -3.62 -23.36
CA ASP A 145 27.59 -3.49 -24.78
C ASP A 145 26.12 -3.15 -25.06
N CYS A 146 25.32 -2.93 -24.00
CA CYS A 146 23.91 -2.57 -24.04
C CYS A 146 22.99 -3.60 -24.75
N ARG A 147 23.46 -4.81 -25.05
CA ARG A 147 22.68 -5.81 -25.79
C ARG A 147 21.66 -6.54 -24.93
N ARG A 148 21.91 -6.68 -23.63
CA ARG A 148 21.02 -7.36 -22.70
C ARG A 148 20.65 -6.48 -21.54
N TYR A 149 19.40 -6.60 -21.12
CA TYR A 149 18.81 -5.97 -19.94
C TYR A 149 18.19 -7.04 -19.06
N TRP A 150 18.05 -6.79 -17.77
CA TRP A 150 17.31 -7.66 -16.87
C TRP A 150 16.68 -6.87 -15.73
N HIS A 151 15.57 -7.39 -15.24
CA HIS A 151 14.89 -6.87 -14.06
C HIS A 151 15.72 -7.11 -12.81
N VAL A 152 15.96 -6.07 -12.00
CA VAL A 152 16.62 -6.21 -10.70
C VAL A 152 15.55 -6.34 -9.63
N ALA A 153 15.44 -7.52 -9.03
CA ALA A 153 14.48 -7.80 -7.98
C ALA A 153 14.72 -6.91 -6.76
N GLN A 154 13.73 -6.08 -6.42
CA GLN A 154 13.75 -5.15 -5.29
C GLN A 154 12.37 -5.08 -4.64
N ALA A 155 12.30 -4.59 -3.41
CA ALA A 155 11.02 -4.32 -2.75
C ALA A 155 10.47 -2.97 -3.25
N LEU A 156 9.21 -2.94 -3.66
CA LEU A 156 8.55 -1.71 -4.06
C LEU A 156 8.41 -0.79 -2.82
N PRO A 157 8.88 0.46 -2.86
CA PRO A 157 8.71 1.37 -1.73
C PRO A 157 7.24 1.70 -1.49
N ALA A 158 6.85 1.91 -0.23
CA ALA A 158 5.47 2.24 0.16
C ALA A 158 4.89 3.46 -0.60
N GLU A 159 5.73 4.45 -0.92
CA GLU A 159 5.31 5.62 -1.72
C GLU A 159 4.90 5.28 -3.16
N ALA A 160 5.45 4.20 -3.72
CA ALA A 160 5.15 3.72 -5.06
C ALA A 160 4.04 2.65 -5.08
N GLU A 161 3.85 1.87 -4.01
CA GLU A 161 2.81 0.84 -3.90
C GLU A 161 1.40 1.40 -4.17
N ALA A 162 1.05 2.50 -3.51
CA ALA A 162 -0.26 3.13 -3.66
C ALA A 162 -0.51 3.63 -5.10
N LEU A 163 0.53 4.19 -5.73
CA LEU A 163 0.44 4.64 -7.12
C LEU A 163 0.36 3.46 -8.10
N ALA A 164 1.17 2.42 -7.90
CA ALA A 164 1.18 1.21 -8.71
C ALA A 164 -0.18 0.50 -8.68
N ALA A 165 -0.80 0.41 -7.51
CA ALA A 165 -2.14 -0.18 -7.36
C ALA A 165 -3.19 0.59 -8.18
N GLU A 166 -3.17 1.92 -8.16
CA GLU A 166 -4.11 2.73 -8.93
C GLU A 166 -3.85 2.69 -10.43
N VAL A 167 -2.58 2.74 -10.85
CA VAL A 167 -2.19 2.58 -12.25
C VAL A 167 -2.58 1.18 -12.76
N GLY A 168 -2.43 0.15 -11.94
CA GLY A 168 -2.89 -1.20 -12.24
C GLY A 168 -4.42 -1.29 -12.41
N ARG A 169 -5.19 -0.57 -11.58
CA ARG A 169 -6.65 -0.46 -11.74
C ARG A 169 -7.05 0.15 -13.08
N ARG A 170 -6.36 1.22 -13.51
CA ARG A 170 -6.59 1.84 -14.83
C ARG A 170 -6.36 0.86 -15.98
N ARG A 171 -5.33 0.02 -15.89
CA ARG A 171 -5.03 -1.01 -16.90
C ARG A 171 -6.05 -2.13 -16.93
N ALA A 172 -6.53 -2.56 -15.77
CA ALA A 172 -7.52 -3.64 -15.66
C ALA A 172 -8.93 -3.23 -16.12
N GLY A 173 -9.20 -1.92 -16.20
CA GLY A 173 -10.43 -1.37 -16.76
C GLY A 173 -10.45 -1.28 -18.30
N ARG A 174 -9.39 -1.75 -18.97
CA ARG A 174 -9.26 -1.87 -20.43
C ARG A 174 -9.85 -3.21 -20.91
#